data_AF-A0A3N5UAW0-F1
#
_entry.id   AF-A0A3N5UAW0-F1
#
_cell.length_a   1.000
_cell.length_b   1.000
_cell.length_c   1.000
_cell.angle_alpha   90.00
_cell.angle_beta   90.00
_cell.angle_gamma   90.00
#
_symmetry.space_group_name_H-M   'P 1'
#
loop_
_entity.id
_entity.type
_entity.pdbx_description
1 polymer ?
#
loop_
_entity_poly.entity_id
_entity_poly.type
_entity_poly.pdbx_seq_one_letter_code
_entity_poly.pdbx_strand_id
1 'polypeptide(L)'
;MVGLVVLILSSLAILDYNPFRGSSFTPYAGDQGIAPFQETLNHVHERGGFAFWNYPEQRSGVRKHGPVNVSTLPYPEVLYESKNYAGFAAIYGDRITVTDPGKHWDRILTEYCEGKREKPAWGISTADFHEDGRLGLKLGAFPTTFLVREFSKPAILDALRQGRMYCSRGDGKTWPQLDYFNVLGPNGEKADMGETLTTAGLPLIKFRVSYKGDKKVPVKIHIVRGGTPSFPNCQRRNSPGIRTPGRGGSRWTDDLLPSCGHPKASRFKPYLCEI
;
A
#
# COMPACT_ATOMS: atom_id res chain seq x y z
N MET A 1 53.63 -21.66 -18.09
CA MET A 1 52.20 -21.90 -18.42
C MET A 1 51.25 -21.53 -17.29
N VAL A 2 51.45 -21.98 -16.05
CA VAL A 2 50.54 -21.69 -14.92
C VAL A 2 50.30 -20.18 -14.70
N GLY A 3 51.34 -19.35 -14.76
CA GLY A 3 51.18 -17.90 -14.61
C GLY A 3 50.31 -17.23 -15.69
N LEU A 4 50.40 -17.69 -16.94
CA LEU A 4 49.56 -17.18 -18.04
C LEU A 4 48.09 -17.56 -17.82
N VAL A 5 47.83 -18.80 -17.37
CA VAL A 5 46.48 -19.29 -17.06
C VAL A 5 45.87 -18.48 -15.92
N VAL A 6 46.62 -18.22 -14.84
CA VAL A 6 46.15 -17.38 -13.73
C VAL A 6 45.82 -15.97 -14.20
N LEU A 7 46.70 -15.33 -14.99
CA LEU A 7 46.45 -13.99 -15.52
C LEU A 7 45.19 -13.92 -16.38
N ILE A 8 44.95 -14.91 -17.24
CA ILE A 8 43.75 -14.98 -18.07
C ILE A 8 42.50 -15.14 -17.19
N LEU A 9 42.51 -16.10 -16.24
CA LEU A 9 41.37 -16.33 -15.36
C LEU A 9 41.07 -15.13 -14.46
N SER A 10 42.09 -14.47 -13.91
CA SER A 10 41.94 -13.24 -13.13
C SER A 10 41.38 -12.10 -13.98
N SER A 11 41.85 -11.94 -15.22
CA SER A 11 41.34 -10.90 -16.13
C SER A 11 39.87 -11.14 -16.50
N LEU A 12 39.50 -12.39 -16.77
CA LEU A 12 38.11 -12.78 -17.03
C LEU A 12 37.23 -12.56 -15.79
N ALA A 13 37.72 -12.88 -14.60
CA ALA A 13 37.01 -12.65 -13.35
C ALA A 13 36.83 -11.14 -13.06
N ILE A 14 37.83 -10.30 -13.36
CA ILE A 14 37.73 -8.85 -13.22
C ILE A 14 36.68 -8.30 -14.19
N LEU A 15 36.69 -8.73 -15.46
CA LEU A 15 35.72 -8.29 -16.45
C LEU A 15 34.29 -8.75 -16.09
N ASP A 16 34.11 -10.02 -15.72
CA ASP A 16 32.82 -10.57 -15.26
C ASP A 16 32.31 -9.81 -14.02
N TYR A 17 33.18 -9.46 -13.09
CA TYR A 17 32.80 -8.70 -11.91
C TYR A 17 32.47 -7.23 -12.23
N ASN A 18 33.32 -6.54 -12.99
CA ASN A 18 33.19 -5.13 -13.35
C ASN A 18 33.59 -4.92 -14.83
N PRO A 19 32.65 -4.51 -15.70
CA PRO A 19 31.40 -3.82 -15.40
C PRO A 19 30.13 -4.69 -15.41
N PHE A 20 30.22 -6.02 -15.59
CA PHE A 20 29.02 -6.82 -15.89
C PHE A 20 28.14 -7.20 -14.69
N ARG A 21 28.71 -7.36 -13.49
CA ARG A 21 27.95 -7.73 -12.28
C ARG A 21 27.89 -6.64 -11.21
N GLY A 22 28.81 -5.69 -11.22
CA GLY A 22 28.81 -4.53 -10.33
C GLY A 22 27.76 -3.50 -10.72
N SER A 23 27.31 -2.72 -9.73
CA SER A 23 26.49 -1.54 -10.01
C SER A 23 27.29 -0.55 -10.84
N SER A 24 26.67 0.02 -11.87
CA SER A 24 27.26 1.13 -12.63
C SER A 24 27.22 2.47 -11.87
N PHE A 25 26.54 2.49 -10.71
CA PHE A 25 26.33 3.67 -9.89
C PHE A 25 27.31 3.70 -8.71
N THR A 26 27.70 4.91 -8.34
CA THR A 26 28.63 5.14 -7.22
C THR A 26 28.24 6.41 -6.49
N PRO A 27 28.33 6.45 -5.15
CA PRO A 27 27.98 7.65 -4.38
C PRO A 27 28.85 8.88 -4.71
N TYR A 28 29.95 8.69 -5.44
CA TYR A 28 30.87 9.75 -5.84
C TYR A 28 30.57 10.37 -7.22
N ALA A 29 29.60 9.84 -7.97
CA ALA A 29 29.24 10.32 -9.31
C ALA A 29 28.21 11.48 -9.31
N GLY A 30 27.89 12.03 -8.14
CA GLY A 30 26.90 13.09 -8.00
C GLY A 30 25.45 12.58 -8.01
N ASP A 31 24.50 13.46 -8.34
CA ASP A 31 23.09 13.11 -8.42
C ASP A 31 22.79 12.35 -9.72
N GLN A 32 22.42 11.08 -9.58
CA GLN A 32 22.08 10.19 -10.68
C GLN A 32 20.55 9.96 -10.76
N GLY A 33 19.76 10.75 -10.03
CA GLY A 33 18.31 10.69 -9.98
C GLY A 33 17.80 9.32 -9.51
N ILE A 34 16.73 8.84 -10.14
CA ILE A 34 16.08 7.57 -9.79
C ILE A 34 16.88 6.32 -10.23
N ALA A 35 17.86 6.49 -11.11
CA ALA A 35 18.50 5.37 -11.81
C ALA A 35 19.18 4.33 -10.90
N PRO A 36 19.96 4.72 -9.85
CA PRO A 36 20.55 3.75 -8.92
C PRO A 36 19.48 2.94 -8.16
N PHE A 37 18.37 3.59 -7.80
CA PHE A 37 17.26 2.94 -7.12
C PHE A 37 16.52 2.00 -8.07
N GLN A 38 16.32 2.40 -9.33
CA GLN A 38 15.71 1.56 -10.35
C GLN A 38 16.55 0.31 -10.63
N GLU A 39 17.88 0.40 -10.65
CA GLU A 39 18.76 -0.77 -10.76
C GLU A 39 18.52 -1.76 -9.62
N THR A 40 18.39 -1.26 -8.38
CA THR A 40 18.06 -2.09 -7.21
C THR A 40 16.68 -2.74 -7.35
N LEU A 41 15.67 -1.98 -7.79
CA LEU A 41 14.32 -2.50 -8.04
C LEU A 41 14.35 -3.63 -9.07
N ASN A 42 15.07 -3.43 -10.18
CA ASN A 42 15.22 -4.43 -11.23
C ASN A 42 15.91 -5.69 -10.70
N HIS A 43 17.01 -5.53 -9.96
CA HIS A 43 17.76 -6.64 -9.37
C HIS A 43 16.91 -7.51 -8.43
N VAL A 44 16.08 -6.88 -7.60
CA VAL A 44 15.13 -7.57 -6.71
C VAL A 44 14.06 -8.28 -7.54
N HIS A 45 13.53 -7.62 -8.57
CA HIS A 45 12.48 -8.16 -9.42
C HIS A 45 12.94 -9.42 -10.19
N GLU A 46 14.12 -9.39 -10.78
CA GLU A 46 14.74 -10.51 -11.51
C GLU A 46 14.90 -11.77 -10.64
N ARG A 47 14.98 -11.60 -9.32
CA ARG A 47 15.06 -12.69 -8.33
C ARG A 47 13.70 -13.08 -7.74
N GLY A 48 12.61 -12.56 -8.30
CA GLY A 48 11.25 -12.84 -7.85
C GLY A 48 10.88 -12.15 -6.52
N GLY A 49 11.68 -11.17 -6.08
CA GLY A 49 11.43 -10.39 -4.87
C GLY A 49 10.41 -9.27 -5.07
N PHE A 50 10.01 -8.66 -3.95
CA PHE A 50 9.12 -7.51 -3.92
C PHE A 50 9.83 -6.33 -3.26
N ALA A 51 9.88 -5.20 -3.95
CA ALA A 51 10.46 -3.98 -3.42
C ALA A 51 9.37 -2.95 -3.12
N PHE A 52 9.43 -2.34 -1.94
CA PHE A 52 8.48 -1.34 -1.48
C PHE A 52 9.20 -0.05 -1.12
N TRP A 53 8.69 1.09 -1.60
CA TRP A 53 9.13 2.39 -1.11
C TRP A 53 8.63 2.61 0.30
N ASN A 54 9.56 2.67 1.25
CA ASN A 54 9.22 2.92 2.63
C ASN A 54 9.16 4.43 2.90
N TYR A 55 8.20 4.88 3.71
CA TYR A 55 8.17 6.23 4.27
C TYR A 55 8.41 7.42 3.31
N PRO A 56 7.73 7.50 2.15
CA PRO A 56 8.02 8.50 1.12
C PRO A 56 7.88 9.96 1.58
N GLU A 57 7.11 10.25 2.63
CA GLU A 57 6.92 11.61 3.14
C GLU A 57 7.48 11.86 4.55
N GLN A 58 8.24 10.91 5.10
CA GLN A 58 8.77 11.00 6.45
C GLN A 58 9.83 12.10 6.57
N ARG A 59 9.77 12.86 7.67
CA ARG A 59 10.66 14.01 7.92
C ARG A 59 11.75 13.77 8.95
N SER A 60 11.84 12.58 9.55
CA SER A 60 12.89 12.24 10.54
C SER A 60 14.32 12.28 9.98
N GLY A 61 14.45 12.32 8.67
CA GLY A 61 15.71 12.55 7.95
C GLY A 61 16.26 13.98 8.11
N VAL A 62 15.42 14.95 8.49
CA VAL A 62 15.83 16.32 8.78
C VAL A 62 15.98 16.49 10.28
N ARG A 63 17.23 16.47 10.77
CA ARG A 63 17.52 16.54 12.21
C ARG A 63 18.90 17.09 12.51
N LYS A 64 19.10 17.56 13.73
CA LYS A 64 20.42 17.87 14.29
C LYS A 64 21.02 16.63 14.95
N HIS A 65 22.30 16.41 14.72
CA HIS A 65 23.12 15.43 15.42
C HIS A 65 24.38 16.13 15.95
N GLY A 66 24.31 16.62 17.19
CA GLY A 66 25.33 17.49 17.75
C GLY A 66 25.51 18.77 16.91
N PRO A 67 26.73 19.10 16.45
CA PRO A 67 26.98 20.27 15.59
C PRO A 67 26.57 20.05 14.12
N VAL A 68 26.21 18.83 13.72
CA VAL A 68 25.91 18.48 12.33
C VAL A 68 24.41 18.56 12.07
N ASN A 69 24.03 19.22 10.97
CA ASN A 69 22.67 19.14 10.43
C ASN A 69 22.61 18.03 9.38
N VAL A 70 21.69 17.09 9.55
CA VAL A 70 21.37 16.06 8.54
C VAL A 70 20.08 16.48 7.85
N SER A 71 20.04 16.41 6.53
CA SER A 71 18.89 16.81 5.71
C SER A 71 18.59 15.77 4.64
N THR A 72 17.85 14.73 5.03
CA THR A 72 17.17 13.84 4.07
C THR A 72 15.72 14.28 3.96
N LEU A 73 15.38 14.90 2.83
CA LEU A 73 14.04 15.41 2.55
C LEU A 73 13.08 14.26 2.18
N PRO A 74 11.76 14.44 2.38
CA PRO A 74 10.73 13.63 1.74
C PRO A 74 10.95 13.43 0.24
N TYR A 75 10.55 12.27 -0.28
CA TYR A 75 10.76 11.84 -1.66
C TYR A 75 9.51 11.21 -2.31
N PRO A 76 8.31 11.82 -2.26
CA PRO A 76 7.09 11.21 -2.81
C PRO A 76 7.12 11.00 -4.34
N GLU A 77 7.95 11.74 -5.05
CA GLU A 77 8.15 11.67 -6.51
C GLU A 77 8.65 10.32 -6.99
N VAL A 78 9.39 9.58 -6.16
CA VAL A 78 9.93 8.25 -6.51
C VAL A 78 8.83 7.29 -6.96
N LEU A 79 7.59 7.50 -6.50
CA LEU A 79 6.46 6.66 -6.88
C LEU A 79 6.12 6.76 -8.37
N TYR A 80 6.22 7.95 -8.97
CA TYR A 80 6.00 8.07 -10.41
C TYR A 80 7.30 8.01 -11.23
N GLU A 81 8.45 8.34 -10.65
CA GLU A 81 9.75 8.26 -11.33
C GLU A 81 10.27 6.82 -11.50
N SER A 82 10.09 5.99 -10.48
CA SER A 82 10.47 4.57 -10.57
C SER A 82 9.36 3.73 -11.18
N LYS A 83 9.72 2.56 -11.71
CA LYS A 83 8.83 1.59 -12.35
C LYS A 83 9.03 0.21 -11.73
N ASN A 84 8.02 -0.65 -11.88
CA ASN A 84 8.08 -2.07 -11.54
C ASN A 84 8.42 -2.41 -10.08
N TYR A 85 8.27 -1.46 -9.16
CA TYR A 85 8.24 -1.73 -7.73
C TYR A 85 6.88 -2.36 -7.34
N ALA A 86 6.85 -3.11 -6.24
CA ALA A 86 5.64 -3.82 -5.79
C ALA A 86 4.65 -2.90 -5.07
N GLY A 87 5.14 -1.86 -4.41
CA GLY A 87 4.27 -0.92 -3.70
C GLY A 87 5.00 0.10 -2.83
N PHE A 88 4.28 0.64 -1.85
CA PHE A 88 4.83 1.60 -0.90
C PHE A 88 4.11 1.59 0.45
N ALA A 89 4.73 2.18 1.46
CA ALA A 89 4.12 2.41 2.76
C ALA A 89 2.97 3.42 2.64
N ALA A 90 1.73 2.94 2.54
CA ALA A 90 0.52 3.74 2.38
C ALA A 90 -0.08 4.21 3.72
N ILE A 91 0.26 3.52 4.81
CA ILE A 91 -0.09 3.91 6.18
C ILE A 91 1.11 3.63 7.09
N TYR A 92 1.51 4.63 7.86
CA TYR A 92 2.58 4.49 8.85
C TYR A 92 2.42 5.49 10.01
N GLY A 93 3.39 5.50 10.93
CA GLY A 93 3.38 6.30 12.15
C GLY A 93 3.46 7.82 12.00
N ASP A 94 3.49 8.35 10.77
CA ASP A 94 3.60 9.77 10.47
C ASP A 94 2.52 10.19 9.45
N ARG A 95 2.46 11.48 9.12
CA ARG A 95 1.53 12.03 8.13
C ARG A 95 1.90 11.51 6.73
N ILE A 96 0.88 11.02 6.03
CA ILE A 96 0.97 10.65 4.62
C ILE A 96 -0.16 11.31 3.83
N THR A 97 0.21 12.03 2.79
CA THR A 97 -0.62 12.71 1.79
C THR A 97 -0.50 12.11 0.40
N VAL A 98 0.52 11.29 0.13
CA VAL A 98 0.67 10.51 -1.11
C VAL A 98 -0.61 9.77 -1.52
N THR A 99 -1.36 9.28 -0.53
CA THR A 99 -2.58 8.50 -0.71
C THR A 99 -3.84 9.38 -0.76
N ASP A 100 -3.74 10.67 -0.47
CA ASP A 100 -4.91 11.55 -0.49
C ASP A 100 -5.45 11.69 -1.93
N PRO A 101 -6.77 11.90 -2.10
CA PRO A 101 -7.39 12.01 -3.42
C PRO A 101 -6.66 13.02 -4.33
N GLY A 102 -6.31 12.58 -5.54
CA GLY A 102 -5.67 13.38 -6.58
C GLY A 102 -4.15 13.51 -6.41
N LYS A 103 -3.55 12.76 -5.49
CA LYS A 103 -2.11 12.78 -5.24
C LYS A 103 -1.41 11.61 -5.96
N HIS A 104 -0.16 11.39 -5.58
CA HIS A 104 0.78 10.48 -6.23
C HIS A 104 0.21 9.07 -6.45
N TRP A 105 -0.51 8.50 -5.48
CA TRP A 105 -1.04 7.15 -5.65
C TRP A 105 -2.13 7.08 -6.71
N ASP A 106 -3.04 8.05 -6.74
CA ASP A 106 -4.08 8.09 -7.78
C ASP A 106 -3.47 8.27 -9.17
N ARG A 107 -2.43 9.11 -9.29
CA ARG A 107 -1.69 9.28 -10.56
C ARG A 107 -1.15 7.94 -11.07
N ILE A 108 -0.39 7.21 -10.25
CA ILE A 108 0.24 5.95 -10.70
C ILE A 108 -0.77 4.83 -10.92
N LEU A 109 -1.92 4.84 -10.23
CA LEU A 109 -3.02 3.92 -10.50
C LEU A 109 -3.71 4.25 -11.83
N THR A 110 -3.96 5.53 -12.12
CA THR A 110 -4.47 5.96 -13.43
C THR A 110 -3.51 5.57 -14.54
N GLU A 111 -2.20 5.80 -14.38
CA GLU A 111 -1.20 5.38 -15.37
C GLU A 111 -1.19 3.85 -15.59
N TYR A 112 -1.43 3.04 -14.56
CA TYR A 112 -1.60 1.59 -14.72
C TYR A 112 -2.83 1.25 -15.57
N CYS A 113 -3.97 1.86 -15.28
CA CYS A 113 -5.22 1.59 -16.00
C CYS A 113 -5.19 2.09 -17.45
N GLU A 114 -4.43 3.15 -17.73
CA GLU A 114 -4.15 3.62 -19.09
C GLU A 114 -3.08 2.78 -19.82
N GLY A 115 -2.53 1.73 -19.19
CA GLY A 115 -1.48 0.89 -19.76
C GLY A 115 -0.10 1.54 -19.83
N LYS A 116 0.10 2.72 -19.22
CA LYS A 116 1.40 3.41 -19.14
C LYS A 116 2.34 2.74 -18.12
N ARG A 117 1.80 1.93 -17.21
CA ARG A 117 2.55 1.10 -16.26
C ARG A 117 2.11 -0.35 -16.42
N GLU A 118 3.07 -1.26 -16.41
CA GLU A 118 2.83 -2.71 -16.52
C GLU A 118 2.16 -3.28 -15.26
N LYS A 119 2.50 -2.71 -14.09
CA LYS A 119 2.07 -3.20 -12.78
C LYS A 119 1.53 -2.05 -11.92
N PRO A 120 0.49 -2.30 -11.12
CA PRO A 120 0.02 -1.33 -10.14
C PRO A 120 0.95 -1.31 -8.92
N ALA A 121 0.88 -0.23 -8.14
CA ALA A 121 1.58 -0.12 -6.86
C ALA A 121 0.63 -0.42 -5.70
N TRP A 122 0.99 -1.41 -4.87
CA TRP A 122 0.19 -1.79 -3.72
C TRP A 122 0.53 -0.98 -2.46
N GLY A 123 -0.50 -0.63 -1.68
CA GLY A 123 -0.30 0.05 -0.39
C GLY A 123 -0.15 -0.95 0.75
N ILE A 124 0.94 -0.83 1.53
CA ILE A 124 1.15 -1.60 2.76
C ILE A 124 1.15 -0.69 3.99
N SER A 125 0.85 -1.28 5.14
CA SER A 125 1.09 -0.66 6.44
C SER A 125 2.51 -0.94 6.92
N THR A 126 3.20 0.05 7.48
CA THR A 126 4.53 -0.14 8.08
C THR A 126 4.61 0.50 9.47
N ALA A 127 5.27 -0.20 10.40
CA ALA A 127 5.31 0.18 11.82
C ALA A 127 6.66 0.72 12.29
N ASP A 128 7.75 0.44 11.57
CA ASP A 128 9.13 0.65 12.03
C ASP A 128 9.34 0.23 13.49
N PHE A 129 8.83 -0.94 13.86
CA PHE A 129 8.77 -1.32 15.26
C PHE A 129 10.18 -1.57 15.81
N HIS A 130 10.56 -0.79 16.82
CA HIS A 130 11.83 -0.94 17.54
C HIS A 130 11.59 -1.54 18.94
N GLU A 131 10.62 -1.01 19.67
CA GLU A 131 10.23 -1.47 21.02
C GLU A 131 8.81 -0.99 21.35
N ASP A 132 8.14 -1.67 22.28
CA ASP A 132 6.81 -1.29 22.74
C ASP A 132 6.85 0.03 23.53
N GLY A 133 5.88 0.91 23.26
CA GLY A 133 5.74 2.20 23.94
C GLY A 133 6.56 3.33 23.33
N ARG A 134 7.57 3.03 22.48
CA ARG A 134 8.28 4.06 21.74
C ARG A 134 7.31 4.79 20.80
N LEU A 135 7.28 6.13 20.91
CA LEU A 135 6.31 7.01 20.23
C LEU A 135 4.84 6.67 20.55
N GLY A 136 4.57 5.97 21.66
CA GLY A 136 3.22 5.53 22.04
C GLY A 136 2.65 4.44 21.14
N LEU A 137 3.49 3.75 20.37
CA LEU A 137 3.11 2.70 19.43
C LEU A 137 3.37 1.32 20.03
N LYS A 138 2.64 0.32 19.52
CA LYS A 138 2.77 -1.09 19.89
C LYS A 138 2.91 -1.95 18.65
N LEU A 139 3.51 -3.12 18.79
CA LEU A 139 3.50 -4.11 17.72
C LEU A 139 2.05 -4.41 17.29
N GLY A 140 1.80 -4.39 15.98
CA GLY A 140 0.47 -4.61 15.41
C GLY A 140 -0.42 -3.37 15.27
N ALA A 141 0.07 -2.15 15.58
CA ALA A 141 -0.68 -0.91 15.35
C ALA A 141 -0.90 -0.58 13.85
N PHE A 142 -0.11 -1.17 12.96
CA PHE A 142 -0.15 -0.94 11.51
C PHE A 142 -0.21 -2.27 10.75
N PRO A 143 -1.32 -3.03 10.84
CA PRO A 143 -1.42 -4.31 10.17
C PRO A 143 -1.64 -4.14 8.67
N THR A 144 -1.02 -5.03 7.88
CA THR A 144 -1.43 -5.32 6.50
C THR A 144 -2.21 -6.62 6.54
N THR A 145 -3.48 -6.59 6.14
CA THR A 145 -4.36 -7.77 6.14
C THR A 145 -4.33 -8.42 4.76
N PHE A 146 -4.03 -9.72 4.71
CA PHE A 146 -3.99 -10.51 3.48
C PHE A 146 -5.28 -11.31 3.31
N LEU A 147 -5.82 -11.33 2.09
CA LEU A 147 -6.99 -12.10 1.71
C LEU A 147 -6.54 -13.43 1.08
N VAL A 148 -6.50 -14.47 1.91
CA VAL A 148 -5.99 -15.80 1.54
C VAL A 148 -7.00 -16.89 1.92
N ARG A 149 -7.02 -17.98 1.14
CA ARG A 149 -7.86 -19.17 1.45
C ARG A 149 -7.26 -20.02 2.56
N GLU A 150 -5.94 -19.99 2.67
CA GLU A 150 -5.16 -20.73 3.66
C GLU A 150 -4.05 -19.83 4.21
N PHE A 151 -3.70 -20.03 5.48
CA PHE A 151 -2.61 -19.30 6.10
C PHE A 151 -1.29 -20.02 5.85
N SER A 152 -0.73 -19.80 4.65
CA SER A 152 0.55 -20.39 4.21
C SER A 152 1.47 -19.33 3.60
N LYS A 153 2.79 -19.55 3.67
CA LYS A 153 3.77 -18.64 3.04
C LYS A 153 3.50 -18.46 1.54
N PRO A 154 3.26 -19.52 0.74
CA PRO A 154 2.91 -19.35 -0.68
C PRO A 154 1.66 -18.52 -0.90
N ALA A 155 0.59 -18.74 -0.13
CA ALA A 155 -0.65 -17.99 -0.25
C ALA A 155 -0.48 -16.50 0.08
N ILE A 156 0.32 -16.17 1.09
CA ILE A 156 0.65 -14.78 1.47
C ILE A 156 1.45 -14.10 0.35
N LEU A 157 2.48 -14.78 -0.18
CA LEU A 157 3.31 -14.21 -1.25
C LEU A 157 2.52 -14.06 -2.56
N ASP A 158 1.58 -14.96 -2.85
CA ASP A 158 0.68 -14.81 -3.99
C ASP A 158 -0.31 -13.65 -3.77
N ALA A 159 -0.90 -13.54 -2.57
CA ALA A 159 -1.76 -12.40 -2.24
C ALA A 159 -1.02 -11.06 -2.33
N LEU A 160 0.24 -11.01 -1.88
CA LEU A 160 1.11 -9.85 -2.01
C LEU A 160 1.35 -9.48 -3.48
N ARG A 161 1.64 -10.49 -4.33
CA ARG A 161 1.87 -10.30 -5.77
C ARG A 161 0.64 -9.75 -6.48
N GLN A 162 -0.52 -10.32 -6.16
CA GLN A 162 -1.79 -10.01 -6.80
C GLN A 162 -2.54 -8.85 -6.13
N GLY A 163 -1.97 -8.17 -5.13
CA GLY A 163 -2.61 -7.05 -4.47
C GLY A 163 -3.85 -7.41 -3.63
N ARG A 164 -4.02 -8.69 -3.25
CA ARG A 164 -5.14 -9.19 -2.43
C ARG A 164 -4.90 -8.89 -0.95
N MET A 165 -4.72 -7.62 -0.63
CA MET A 165 -4.39 -7.16 0.72
C MET A 165 -4.79 -5.70 0.90
N TYR A 166 -4.93 -5.28 2.16
CA TYR A 166 -5.19 -3.88 2.50
C TYR A 166 -4.46 -3.44 3.76
N CYS A 167 -4.12 -2.15 3.80
CA CYS A 167 -3.51 -1.48 4.94
C CYS A 167 -4.58 -1.00 5.95
N SER A 168 -4.20 -0.92 7.21
CA SER A 168 -5.06 -0.46 8.31
C SER A 168 -4.22 0.15 9.42
N ARG A 169 -4.85 1.01 10.23
CA ARG A 169 -4.27 1.57 11.45
C ARG A 169 -5.15 1.24 12.64
N GLY A 170 -4.51 0.86 13.73
CA GLY A 170 -5.13 0.47 14.99
C GLY A 170 -4.23 0.73 16.19
N ASP A 171 -4.48 -0.01 17.26
CA ASP A 171 -3.71 0.02 18.52
C ASP A 171 -3.10 -1.35 18.88
N GLY A 172 -3.09 -2.28 17.92
CA GLY A 172 -2.67 -3.68 18.11
C GLY A 172 -3.79 -4.61 18.59
N LYS A 173 -4.94 -4.07 19.05
CA LYS A 173 -6.12 -4.85 19.46
C LYS A 173 -7.33 -4.56 18.59
N THR A 174 -7.46 -3.31 18.16
CA THR A 174 -8.61 -2.79 17.43
C THR A 174 -8.19 -2.13 16.13
N TRP A 175 -8.91 -2.43 15.04
CA TRP A 175 -8.70 -1.84 13.71
C TRP A 175 -9.91 -2.11 12.80
N PRO A 176 -10.14 -1.30 11.75
CA PRO A 176 -11.16 -1.58 10.75
C PRO A 176 -10.81 -2.84 9.94
N GLN A 177 -11.81 -3.65 9.61
CA GLN A 177 -11.64 -4.84 8.77
C GLN A 177 -12.54 -4.74 7.54
N LEU A 178 -11.97 -5.04 6.38
CA LEU A 178 -12.73 -5.26 5.15
C LEU A 178 -13.18 -6.72 5.12
N ASP A 179 -14.46 -6.96 5.37
CA ASP A 179 -15.02 -8.31 5.42
C ASP A 179 -15.19 -8.88 4.01
N TYR A 180 -15.64 -8.03 3.08
CA TYR A 180 -15.65 -8.34 1.65
C TYR A 180 -15.57 -7.07 0.82
N PHE A 181 -15.05 -7.21 -0.40
CA PHE A 181 -15.03 -6.18 -1.42
C PHE A 181 -15.09 -6.86 -2.79
N ASN A 182 -16.06 -6.46 -3.61
CA ASN A 182 -16.12 -6.83 -5.01
C ASN A 182 -16.73 -5.71 -5.84
N VAL A 183 -16.43 -5.76 -7.11
CA VAL A 183 -16.94 -4.85 -8.12
C VAL A 183 -17.62 -5.66 -9.21
N LEU A 184 -18.79 -5.21 -9.62
CA LEU A 184 -19.64 -5.90 -10.58
C LEU A 184 -19.90 -5.02 -11.79
N GLY A 185 -19.60 -5.53 -12.98
CA GLY A 185 -20.03 -4.92 -14.24
C GLY A 185 -21.53 -5.10 -14.48
N PRO A 186 -22.11 -4.33 -15.40
CA PRO A 186 -23.53 -4.40 -15.72
C PRO A 186 -23.94 -5.72 -16.38
N ASN A 187 -23.00 -6.46 -17.00
CA ASN A 187 -23.29 -7.74 -17.65
C ASN A 187 -22.93 -8.95 -16.76
N GLY A 188 -22.64 -8.72 -15.48
CA GLY A 188 -22.30 -9.76 -14.51
C GLY A 188 -20.81 -10.06 -14.40
N GLU A 189 -19.94 -9.30 -15.07
CA GLU A 189 -18.50 -9.35 -14.85
C GLU A 189 -18.18 -9.03 -13.39
N LYS A 190 -17.16 -9.67 -12.80
CA LYS A 190 -16.81 -9.49 -11.39
C LYS A 190 -15.30 -9.40 -11.23
N ALA A 191 -14.87 -8.49 -10.36
CA ALA A 191 -13.52 -8.44 -9.83
C ALA A 191 -13.55 -8.35 -8.30
N ASP A 192 -12.65 -9.06 -7.66
CA ASP A 192 -12.33 -8.91 -6.24
C ASP A 192 -11.11 -7.99 -6.05
N MET A 193 -10.73 -7.71 -4.80
CA MET A 193 -9.58 -6.85 -4.49
C MET A 193 -8.30 -7.35 -5.17
N GLY A 194 -7.56 -6.46 -5.83
CA GLY A 194 -6.31 -6.77 -6.52
C GLY A 194 -6.49 -7.21 -7.98
N GLU A 195 -7.72 -7.50 -8.40
CA GLU A 195 -8.05 -7.83 -9.79
C GLU A 195 -8.40 -6.56 -10.60
N THR A 196 -8.37 -6.68 -11.93
CA THR A 196 -8.79 -5.62 -12.85
C THR A 196 -10.11 -5.98 -13.51
N LEU A 197 -11.04 -5.03 -13.53
CA LEU A 197 -12.32 -5.15 -14.24
C LEU A 197 -12.33 -4.20 -15.43
N THR A 198 -12.48 -4.74 -16.64
CA THR A 198 -12.84 -3.96 -17.83
C THR A 198 -14.34 -4.04 -18.03
N THR A 199 -15.02 -2.90 -18.17
CA THR A 199 -16.47 -2.89 -18.30
C THR A 199 -16.96 -1.74 -19.17
N ALA A 200 -18.05 -1.96 -19.91
CA ALA A 200 -18.61 -0.95 -20.82
C ALA A 200 -19.52 0.08 -20.11
N GLY A 201 -19.73 -0.04 -18.81
CA GLY A 201 -20.65 0.82 -18.06
C GLY A 201 -20.21 1.01 -16.62
N LEU A 202 -20.98 1.82 -15.87
CA LEU A 202 -20.68 2.10 -14.47
C LEU A 202 -20.80 0.81 -13.63
N PRO A 203 -19.73 0.36 -12.97
CA PRO A 203 -19.81 -0.83 -12.16
C PRO A 203 -20.43 -0.54 -10.79
N LEU A 204 -20.95 -1.61 -10.16
CA LEU A 204 -21.48 -1.60 -8.81
C LEU A 204 -20.41 -2.08 -7.82
N ILE A 205 -20.04 -1.21 -6.89
CA ILE A 205 -19.08 -1.53 -5.82
C ILE A 205 -19.85 -2.06 -4.61
N LYS A 206 -19.54 -3.28 -4.18
CA LYS A 206 -20.09 -3.88 -2.96
C LYS A 206 -18.97 -4.13 -1.98
N PHE A 207 -19.13 -3.63 -0.76
CA PHE A 207 -18.20 -3.88 0.33
C PHE A 207 -18.91 -3.96 1.68
N ARG A 208 -18.23 -4.56 2.65
CA ARG A 208 -18.61 -4.50 4.06
C ARG A 208 -17.37 -4.24 4.90
N VAL A 209 -17.50 -3.27 5.78
CA VAL A 209 -16.49 -2.94 6.77
C VAL A 209 -17.04 -3.28 8.15
N SER A 210 -16.27 -4.04 8.91
CA SER A 210 -16.48 -4.23 10.33
C SER A 210 -15.38 -3.51 11.11
N TYR A 211 -15.56 -3.43 12.43
CA TYR A 211 -14.55 -2.89 13.32
C TYR A 211 -14.19 -3.96 14.33
N LYS A 212 -12.91 -4.34 14.37
CA LYS A 212 -12.41 -5.26 15.39
C LYS A 212 -12.31 -4.50 16.71
N GLY A 213 -13.11 -4.87 17.70
CA GLY A 213 -13.08 -4.30 19.05
C GLY A 213 -14.46 -4.00 19.61
N ASP A 214 -14.51 -3.65 20.90
CA ASP A 214 -15.77 -3.52 21.65
C ASP A 214 -16.40 -2.13 21.55
N LYS A 215 -15.67 -1.15 20.97
CA LYS A 215 -16.11 0.24 20.89
C LYS A 215 -16.83 0.51 19.58
N LYS A 216 -18.01 1.12 19.66
CA LYS A 216 -18.70 1.72 18.51
C LYS A 216 -18.02 3.04 18.15
N VAL A 217 -17.41 3.10 16.99
CA VAL A 217 -16.71 4.29 16.48
C VAL A 217 -17.37 4.73 15.17
N PRO A 218 -17.69 6.03 14.98
CA PRO A 218 -18.18 6.51 13.69
C PRO A 218 -17.11 6.29 12.63
N VAL A 219 -17.49 5.68 11.51
CA VAL A 219 -16.59 5.41 10.38
C VAL A 219 -17.00 6.29 9.22
N LYS A 220 -16.05 7.04 8.68
CA LYS A 220 -16.20 7.78 7.44
C LYS A 220 -15.56 6.98 6.31
N ILE A 221 -16.35 6.68 5.28
CA ILE A 221 -15.90 5.90 4.13
C ILE A 221 -15.87 6.82 2.91
N HIS A 222 -14.75 6.79 2.21
CA HIS A 222 -14.57 7.49 0.95
C HIS A 222 -14.31 6.46 -0.13
N ILE A 223 -15.02 6.60 -1.25
CA ILE A 223 -14.65 5.95 -2.50
C ILE A 223 -13.94 7.03 -3.31
N VAL A 224 -12.81 6.69 -3.92
CA VAL A 224 -12.02 7.62 -4.73
C VAL A 224 -11.97 7.06 -6.14
N ARG A 225 -12.34 7.90 -7.11
CA ARG A 225 -12.32 7.57 -8.54
C ARG A 225 -11.45 8.59 -9.27
N GLY A 226 -10.38 8.13 -9.92
CA GLY A 226 -9.48 9.00 -10.69
C GLY A 226 -8.97 10.20 -9.90
N GLY A 227 -8.72 10.03 -8.60
CA GLY A 227 -8.29 11.10 -7.71
C GLY A 227 -9.38 12.03 -7.16
N THR A 228 -10.65 11.79 -7.47
CA THR A 228 -11.76 12.58 -6.92
C THR A 228 -12.56 11.74 -5.92
N PRO A 229 -12.87 12.25 -4.71
CA PRO A 229 -13.80 11.58 -3.81
C PRO A 229 -15.18 11.47 -4.46
N SER A 230 -15.71 10.26 -4.60
CA SER A 230 -17.11 10.03 -4.88
C SER A 230 -17.85 9.79 -3.56
N PHE A 231 -18.94 10.51 -3.36
CA PHE A 231 -19.85 10.23 -2.26
C PHE A 231 -20.75 9.08 -2.70
N PRO A 232 -20.67 7.89 -2.07
CA PRO A 232 -21.60 6.83 -2.41
C PRO A 232 -23.01 7.31 -2.06
N ASN A 233 -23.95 7.17 -3.00
CA ASN A 233 -25.37 7.06 -2.67
C ASN A 233 -25.53 5.74 -1.90
N CYS A 234 -25.29 5.78 -0.59
CA CYS A 234 -25.34 4.63 0.29
C CYS A 234 -26.80 4.23 0.49
N GLN A 235 -27.36 3.45 -0.44
CA GLN A 235 -28.63 2.78 -0.21
C GLN A 235 -28.41 1.65 0.80
N ARG A 236 -28.73 1.93 2.08
CA ARG A 236 -28.86 0.88 3.10
C ARG A 236 -29.98 -0.07 2.68
N ARG A 237 -29.65 -1.28 2.22
CA ARG A 237 -30.65 -2.36 2.21
C ARG A 237 -30.86 -2.83 3.63
N ASN A 238 -32.03 -2.54 4.18
CA ASN A 238 -32.58 -3.27 5.31
C ASN A 238 -32.85 -4.71 4.82
N SER A 239 -31.97 -5.66 5.15
CA SER A 239 -32.34 -7.08 5.04
C SER A 239 -33.50 -7.36 6.00
N PRO A 240 -34.61 -7.99 5.56
CA PRO A 240 -35.68 -8.41 6.44
C PRO A 240 -35.11 -9.32 7.53
N GLY A 241 -35.44 -9.03 8.78
CA GLY A 241 -34.95 -9.77 9.93
C GLY A 241 -35.47 -11.20 9.92
N ILE A 242 -34.56 -12.16 9.69
CA ILE A 242 -34.76 -13.51 10.19
C ILE A 242 -34.56 -13.42 11.71
N ARG A 243 -35.64 -13.59 12.46
CA ARG A 243 -35.61 -13.71 13.92
C ARG A 243 -34.89 -15.01 14.26
N THR A 244 -33.66 -14.92 14.75
CA THR A 244 -33.08 -15.96 15.59
C THR A 244 -33.33 -15.59 17.06
N PRO A 245 -33.79 -16.51 17.91
CA PRO A 245 -33.99 -16.22 19.32
C PRO A 245 -32.64 -16.17 20.04
N GLY A 246 -32.40 -15.06 20.75
CA GLY A 246 -31.50 -15.00 21.91
C GLY A 246 -30.01 -14.77 21.64
N ARG A 247 -29.61 -13.50 21.55
CA ARG A 247 -28.64 -12.82 22.46
C ARG A 247 -28.42 -11.39 21.95
N GLY A 248 -28.56 -10.45 22.88
CA GLY A 248 -28.80 -9.03 22.61
C GLY A 248 -27.72 -8.33 21.77
N GLY A 249 -28.15 -7.76 20.66
CA GLY A 249 -27.44 -6.74 19.91
C GLY A 249 -28.45 -5.87 19.19
N SER A 250 -28.76 -4.70 19.74
CA SER A 250 -29.72 -3.76 19.18
C SER A 250 -29.17 -3.09 17.91
N ARG A 251 -30.07 -2.94 16.94
CA ARG A 251 -29.84 -2.50 15.56
C ARG A 251 -30.67 -1.23 15.33
N TRP A 252 -30.07 -0.27 14.60
CA TRP A 252 -30.72 0.95 14.01
C TRP A 252 -31.00 2.09 15.02
N THR A 253 -31.19 3.38 14.70
CA THR A 253 -31.12 4.28 13.51
C THR A 253 -31.03 5.74 14.06
N ASP A 254 -30.75 6.70 13.16
CA ASP A 254 -31.00 8.16 13.26
C ASP A 254 -29.84 9.17 13.46
N ASP A 255 -29.82 10.08 12.49
CA ASP A 255 -29.46 11.51 12.38
C ASP A 255 -28.26 12.13 13.09
N LEU A 256 -27.39 12.75 12.27
CA LEU A 256 -26.48 13.81 12.72
C LEU A 256 -26.40 14.95 11.68
N LEU A 257 -26.85 16.14 12.09
CA LEU A 257 -26.22 17.42 11.73
C LEU A 257 -24.92 17.60 12.55
N PRO A 258 -23.96 18.41 12.08
CA PRO A 258 -22.58 18.34 12.57
C PRO A 258 -22.37 19.18 13.83
N SER A 259 -21.64 18.64 14.79
CA SER A 259 -20.90 19.47 15.75
C SER A 259 -19.41 19.10 15.74
N CYS A 260 -18.60 20.14 15.76
CA CYS A 260 -17.15 20.11 15.66
C CYS A 260 -16.51 19.43 16.88
N GLY A 261 -15.57 18.53 16.61
CA GLY A 261 -14.65 17.98 17.58
C GLY A 261 -13.87 16.85 16.93
N HIS A 262 -12.57 17.03 16.72
CA HIS A 262 -11.70 16.02 16.11
C HIS A 262 -11.61 14.74 16.97
N PRO A 263 -11.94 13.56 16.44
CA PRO A 263 -11.38 12.31 16.91
C PRO A 263 -10.35 11.80 15.89
N LYS A 264 -9.33 11.11 16.39
CA LYS A 264 -8.34 10.37 15.60
C LYS A 264 -9.06 9.46 14.60
N ALA A 265 -9.10 9.84 13.32
CA ALA A 265 -9.80 9.09 12.29
C ALA A 265 -9.03 7.80 11.95
N SER A 266 -9.70 6.65 12.01
CA SER A 266 -9.25 5.42 11.39
C SER A 266 -9.26 5.60 9.86
N ARG A 267 -8.10 5.48 9.20
CA ARG A 267 -7.99 5.54 7.73
C ARG A 267 -8.14 4.13 7.18
N PHE A 268 -9.00 3.99 6.16
CA PHE A 268 -9.31 2.75 5.45
C PHE A 268 -9.39 3.07 3.95
N LYS A 269 -8.66 2.37 3.07
CA LYS A 269 -8.61 2.68 1.63
C LYS A 269 -8.54 1.42 0.75
N PRO A 270 -9.67 0.89 0.28
CA PRO A 270 -9.71 0.01 -0.88
C PRO A 270 -9.72 0.89 -2.13
N TYR A 271 -8.81 0.63 -3.08
CA TYR A 271 -8.77 1.34 -4.36
C TYR A 271 -9.49 0.53 -5.42
N LEU A 272 -10.26 1.24 -6.24
CA LEU A 272 -10.86 0.70 -7.44
C LEU A 272 -10.40 1.54 -8.63
N CYS A 273 -9.95 0.87 -9.67
CA CYS A 273 -9.74 1.50 -10.97
C CYS A 273 -10.77 0.99 -11.96
N GLU A 274 -11.38 1.91 -12.70
CA GLU A 274 -12.30 1.62 -13.81
C GLU A 274 -11.63 2.14 -15.09
N ILE A 275 -11.59 1.30 -16.13
CA ILE A 275 -11.32 1.70 -17.52
C ILE A 275 -12.65 1.77 -18.23
#